data_AF-A0A820PV19-F1
#
_entry.id   AF-A0A820PV19-F1
#
_cell.length_a   1.000
_cell.length_b   1.000
_cell.length_c   1.000
_cell.angle_alpha   90.00
_cell.angle_beta   90.00
_cell.angle_gamma   90.00
#
_symmetry.space_group_name_H-M   'P 1'
#
loop_
_entity.id
_entity.type
_entity.pdbx_description
1 polymer ?
#
loop_
_entity_poly.entity_id
_entity_poly.type
_entity_poly.pdbx_seq_one_letter_code
_entity_poly.pdbx_strand_id
1 'polypeptide(L)'
;MEQQAQVVCSSSLPSQCSAYTTISDVTRLTTCTGTYYYDCSWSTGWYRFTGSGGTQLATTPSSTSYCCTQYPGWLNGTLPSTSGTTTV
;
A
#
# COMPACT_ATOMS: atom_id res chain seq x y z
N MET A 1 5.78 3.41 -50.54
CA MET A 1 6.84 2.62 -49.87
C MET A 1 6.62 2.79 -48.38
N GLU A 2 5.97 1.78 -47.80
CA GLU A 2 5.55 1.72 -46.41
C GLU A 2 6.68 1.14 -45.56
N GLN A 3 6.93 1.74 -44.39
CA GLN A 3 7.60 1.10 -43.25
C GLN A 3 6.91 1.65 -41.99
N GLN A 4 5.86 0.99 -41.51
CA GLN A 4 5.80 -0.11 -40.52
C GLN A 4 5.91 0.33 -39.05
N ALA A 5 4.93 -0.14 -38.28
CA ALA A 5 4.64 0.13 -36.89
C ALA A 5 5.70 -0.44 -35.93
N GLN A 6 5.97 0.28 -34.84
CA GLN A 6 6.66 -0.28 -33.69
C GLN A 6 5.80 -0.11 -32.42
N VAL A 7 5.18 -1.21 -32.01
CA VAL A 7 4.59 -1.37 -30.67
C VAL A 7 5.75 -1.46 -29.68
N VAL A 8 5.99 -0.41 -28.89
CA VAL A 8 7.09 -0.39 -27.94
C VAL A 8 6.61 -0.92 -26.59
N CYS A 9 6.77 -2.22 -26.36
CA CYS A 9 6.61 -2.82 -25.03
C CYS A 9 7.88 -2.60 -24.19
N SER A 10 8.06 -1.40 -23.65
CA SER A 10 8.86 -1.18 -22.42
C SER A 10 8.72 0.26 -21.93
N SER A 11 7.59 0.56 -21.28
CA SER A 11 7.60 1.66 -20.31
C SER A 11 8.33 1.17 -19.06
N SER A 12 9.37 1.89 -18.64
CA SER A 12 9.92 1.70 -17.29
C SER A 12 8.82 1.95 -16.28
N LEU A 13 8.58 1.01 -15.37
CA LEU A 13 7.57 1.19 -14.33
C LEU A 13 7.94 2.41 -13.46
N PRO A 14 6.94 3.15 -12.94
CA PRO A 14 7.17 4.19 -11.97
C PRO A 14 8.00 3.71 -10.77
N SER A 15 8.75 4.61 -10.11
CA SER A 15 9.69 4.23 -9.05
C SER A 15 9.02 3.53 -7.87
N GLN A 16 7.76 3.82 -7.56
CA GLN A 16 6.97 3.12 -6.54
C GLN A 16 6.79 1.62 -6.79
N CYS A 17 7.03 1.14 -8.02
CA CYS A 17 6.95 -0.27 -8.37
C CYS A 17 8.23 -1.05 -8.03
N SER A 18 9.35 -0.37 -7.74
CA SER A 18 10.65 -1.01 -7.50
C SER A 18 11.39 -0.47 -6.26
N ALA A 19 11.18 0.81 -5.92
CA ALA A 19 11.78 1.47 -4.77
C ALA A 19 10.71 1.74 -3.70
N TYR A 20 10.58 0.82 -2.76
CA TYR A 20 9.65 0.89 -1.64
C TYR A 20 10.19 0.18 -0.40
N THR A 21 9.68 0.54 0.77
CA THR A 21 9.92 -0.17 2.03
C THR A 21 8.80 -1.16 2.29
N THR A 22 9.16 -2.40 2.59
CA THR A 22 8.18 -3.43 2.95
C THR A 22 7.71 -3.27 4.39
N ILE A 23 6.40 -3.39 4.60
CA ILE A 23 5.76 -3.43 5.91
C ILE A 23 5.16 -4.82 6.09
N SER A 24 5.58 -5.54 7.14
CA SER A 24 5.01 -6.84 7.53
C SER A 24 4.59 -6.89 9.00
N ASP A 25 4.53 -5.72 9.63
CA ASP A 25 4.21 -5.55 11.03
C ASP A 25 2.75 -5.94 11.33
N VAL A 26 2.55 -6.89 12.25
CA VAL A 26 1.22 -7.38 12.69
C VAL A 26 0.38 -6.29 13.37
N THR A 27 1.00 -5.20 13.83
CA THR A 27 0.29 -4.06 14.40
C THR A 27 -0.57 -3.31 13.38
N ARG A 28 -0.39 -3.59 12.07
CA ARG A 28 -1.17 -3.00 10.98
C ARG A 28 -2.48 -3.70 10.68
N LEU A 29 -2.71 -4.87 11.28
CA LEU A 29 -3.94 -5.62 11.06
C LEU A 29 -5.14 -4.92 11.71
N THR A 30 -6.29 -5.02 11.04
CA THR A 30 -7.58 -4.54 11.60
C THR A 30 -8.01 -5.30 12.86
N THR A 31 -7.38 -6.44 13.12
CA THR A 31 -7.59 -7.30 14.29
C THR A 31 -6.60 -7.02 15.42
N CYS A 32 -5.68 -6.07 15.27
CA CYS A 32 -4.74 -5.75 16.32
C CYS A 32 -5.48 -5.17 17.55
N THR A 33 -5.14 -5.69 18.74
CA THR A 33 -5.67 -5.25 20.02
C THR A 33 -4.52 -5.03 21.03
N GLY A 34 -4.74 -4.17 22.02
CA GLY A 34 -3.76 -3.89 23.08
C GLY A 34 -3.16 -2.49 23.00
N THR A 35 -1.84 -2.38 23.22
CA THR A 35 -1.10 -1.11 23.28
C THR A 35 -1.05 -0.40 21.92
N TYR A 36 -0.92 0.94 21.95
CA TYR A 36 -0.77 1.73 20.74
C TYR A 36 0.68 1.76 20.22
N TYR A 37 0.81 1.68 18.89
CA TYR A 37 2.06 1.85 18.16
C TYR A 37 2.02 3.15 17.35
N TYR A 38 3.19 3.70 17.08
CA TYR A 38 3.35 5.00 16.43
C TYR A 38 4.40 4.94 15.31
N ASP A 39 4.15 5.68 14.25
CA ASP A 39 4.96 5.65 13.02
C ASP A 39 5.90 6.87 12.94
N CYS A 40 6.23 7.48 14.08
CA CYS A 40 6.99 8.74 14.15
C CYS A 40 8.43 8.63 13.61
N SER A 41 8.97 7.41 13.49
CA SER A 41 10.28 7.15 12.92
C SER A 41 10.25 6.97 11.39
N TRP A 42 9.08 6.99 10.77
CA TRP A 42 8.95 6.75 9.33
C TRP A 42 9.25 8.01 8.53
N SER A 43 10.00 7.84 7.44
CA SER A 43 10.29 8.89 6.47
C SER A 43 9.25 8.91 5.35
N THR A 44 9.02 10.06 4.73
CA THR A 44 8.23 10.13 3.49
C THR A 44 8.82 9.21 2.43
N GLY A 45 7.99 8.31 1.87
CA GLY A 45 8.43 7.35 0.87
C GLY A 45 7.32 6.40 0.44
N TRP A 46 7.67 5.46 -0.44
CA TRP A 46 6.77 4.40 -0.88
C TRP A 46 6.84 3.20 0.05
N TYR A 47 5.68 2.66 0.41
CA TYR A 47 5.56 1.54 1.32
C TYR A 47 4.67 0.45 0.73
N ARG A 48 5.00 -0.81 1.03
CA ARG A 48 4.26 -1.98 0.54
C ARG A 48 3.92 -2.95 1.67
N PHE A 49 2.63 -3.15 1.92
CA PHE A 49 2.15 -4.14 2.88
C PHE A 49 2.33 -5.56 2.35
N THR A 50 2.96 -6.43 3.13
CA THR A 50 3.18 -7.85 2.78
C THR A 50 3.20 -8.73 4.02
N GLY A 51 2.97 -10.03 3.85
CA GLY A 51 3.21 -11.01 4.92
C GLY A 51 2.24 -10.90 6.09
N SER A 52 2.74 -11.12 7.31
CA SER A 52 1.94 -11.24 8.54
C SER A 52 1.18 -9.99 8.95
N GLY A 53 1.63 -8.81 8.53
CA GLY A 53 0.95 -7.53 8.76
C GLY A 53 -0.26 -7.27 7.87
N GLY A 54 -0.61 -8.23 7.01
CA GLY A 54 -1.59 -8.05 5.95
C GLY A 54 -0.93 -7.54 4.67
N THR A 55 -1.68 -7.66 3.56
CA THR A 55 -1.21 -7.35 2.21
C THR A 55 -1.89 -6.12 1.61
N GLN A 56 -2.80 -5.48 2.35
CA GLN A 56 -3.60 -4.36 1.88
C GLN A 56 -4.01 -3.46 3.04
N LEU A 57 -4.21 -2.17 2.75
CA LEU A 57 -4.84 -1.24 3.69
C LEU A 57 -6.32 -1.58 3.87
N ALA A 58 -6.84 -1.33 5.06
CA ALA A 58 -8.28 -1.34 5.28
C ALA A 58 -8.95 -0.30 4.36
N THR A 59 -10.11 -0.62 3.81
CA THR A 59 -10.93 0.30 2.99
C THR A 59 -12.10 0.89 3.76
N THR A 60 -12.36 0.40 4.97
CA THR A 60 -13.40 0.91 5.86
C THR A 60 -12.78 1.83 6.92
N PRO A 61 -13.37 3.01 7.17
CA PRO A 61 -12.93 3.89 8.25
C PRO A 61 -13.00 3.16 9.59
N SER A 62 -11.96 3.32 10.40
CA SER A 62 -11.93 2.86 11.78
C SER A 62 -12.12 4.05 12.72
N SER A 63 -12.79 3.84 13.85
CA SER A 63 -12.85 4.85 14.92
C SER A 63 -11.45 5.18 15.43
N THR A 64 -11.26 6.36 16.03
CA THR A 64 -10.01 6.69 16.72
C THR A 64 -9.67 5.64 17.79
N SER A 65 -8.38 5.44 18.06
CA SER A 65 -7.89 4.47 19.06
C SER A 65 -8.32 3.02 18.79
N TYR A 66 -8.23 2.59 17.53
CA TYR A 66 -8.58 1.24 17.08
C TYR A 66 -7.40 0.60 16.32
N CYS A 67 -7.38 -0.72 16.17
CA CYS A 67 -6.29 -1.45 15.46
C CYS A 67 -4.88 -1.14 15.99
N CYS A 68 -4.71 -1.04 17.31
CA CYS A 68 -3.43 -0.69 17.96
C CYS A 68 -2.80 0.65 17.51
N THR A 69 -3.59 1.62 17.05
CA THR A 69 -3.10 2.97 16.76
C THR A 69 -4.09 4.03 17.26
N GLN A 70 -3.55 5.15 17.74
CA GLN A 70 -4.36 6.30 18.14
C GLN A 70 -5.06 6.96 16.93
N TYR A 71 -4.39 6.93 15.77
CA TYR A 71 -4.85 7.53 14.52
C TYR A 71 -4.81 6.49 13.40
N PRO A 72 -5.88 5.69 13.24
CA PRO A 72 -5.95 4.70 12.18
C PRO A 72 -6.02 5.37 10.80
N GLY A 73 -5.28 4.80 9.85
CA GLY A 73 -5.39 5.12 8.44
C GLY A 73 -6.20 4.06 7.70
N TRP A 74 -6.93 4.48 6.67
CA TRP A 74 -7.60 3.60 5.72
C TRP A 74 -7.51 4.19 4.31
N LEU A 75 -7.62 3.34 3.31
CA LEU A 75 -7.78 3.77 1.93
C LEU A 75 -9.24 4.18 1.70
N ASN A 76 -9.49 5.45 1.42
CA ASN A 76 -10.80 5.91 0.97
C ASN A 76 -10.92 5.66 -0.55
N GLY A 77 -11.22 4.42 -0.92
CA GLY A 77 -11.33 4.01 -2.32
C GLY A 77 -11.28 2.49 -2.48
N THR A 78 -11.12 2.06 -3.72
CA THR A 78 -11.06 0.64 -4.08
C THR A 78 -9.62 0.19 -4.21
N LEU A 79 -9.31 -1.01 -3.71
CA LEU A 79 -8.00 -1.62 -3.92
C LEU A 79 -7.89 -2.15 -5.36
N PRO A 80 -6.71 -2.05 -6.00
CA PRO A 80 -6.49 -2.69 -7.29
C PRO A 80 -6.76 -4.20 -7.22
N SER A 81 -7.53 -4.73 -8.17
CA SER A 81 -7.82 -6.16 -8.29
C SER A 81 -6.72 -6.94 -9.01
N THR A 82 -5.87 -6.24 -9.77
CA THR A 82 -4.78 -6.82 -10.56
C THR A 82 -3.46 -6.22 -10.13
N SER A 83 -2.42 -7.06 -10.02
CA SER A 83 -1.08 -6.57 -9.72
C SER A 83 -0.59 -5.60 -10.79
N GLY A 84 -0.06 -4.46 -10.36
CA GLY A 84 0.49 -3.44 -11.27
C GLY A 84 -0.56 -2.50 -11.88
N THR A 85 -1.83 -2.58 -11.47
CA THR A 85 -2.85 -1.61 -11.88
C THR A 85 -3.14 -0.59 -10.78
N THR A 86 -3.62 0.57 -11.18
CA THR A 86 -4.21 1.58 -10.30
C THR A 86 -5.71 1.60 -10.54
N THR A 87 -6.50 1.86 -9.50
CA THR A 87 -7.92 2.19 -9.68
C THR A 87 -8.06 3.61 -10.21
N VAL A 88 -9.07 3.83 -11.04
CA VAL A 88 -9.42 5.15 -11.61
C VAL A 88 -9.98 6.10 -10.57
#